data_AF-A0A534MF65-F1
#
_entry.id   AF-A0A534MF65-F1
#
_cell.length_a   1.000
_cell.length_b   1.000
_cell.length_c   1.000
_cell.angle_alpha   90.00
_cell.angle_beta   90.00
_cell.angle_gamma   90.00
#
_symmetry.space_group_name_H-M   'P 1'
#
loop_
_entity.id
_entity.type
_entity.pdbx_description
1 polymer ?
#
loop_
_entity_poly.entity_id
_entity_poly.type
_entity_poly.pdbx_seq_one_letter_code
_entity_poly.pdbx_strand_id
1 'polypeptide(L)'
;MATPSEDTELLKRRSGGRSRILIVVAVIAVAVVLIAVGVLAGWFSQQPTTILGAGATFPYPLIAKWANVYNSTDANVRVNYQGIGSGGGITQITAKTVDFAASDAPLKASERAAAPGLLHVPETIGSVTAAYNVLDTNGQAI
;
A
#
# COMPACT_ATOMS: atom_id res chain seq x y z
N MET A 1 39.05 -28.13 60.11
CA MET A 1 37.58 -28.27 60.18
C MET A 1 37.02 -26.88 59.93
N ALA A 2 36.67 -26.55 58.67
CA ALA A 2 36.10 -25.24 58.32
C ALA A 2 34.74 -25.11 59.02
N THR A 3 34.44 -23.93 59.55
CA THR A 3 33.19 -23.72 60.29
C THR A 3 32.03 -23.61 59.31
N PRO A 4 30.81 -24.08 59.66
CA PRO A 4 29.63 -24.04 58.77
C PRO A 4 29.31 -22.65 58.21
N SER A 5 29.78 -21.58 58.86
CA SER A 5 29.61 -20.19 58.43
C SER A 5 30.47 -19.81 57.21
N GLU A 6 31.71 -20.30 57.10
CA GLU A 6 32.62 -19.93 56.00
C GLU A 6 32.19 -20.60 54.67
N ASP A 7 31.81 -21.88 54.73
CA ASP A 7 31.29 -22.60 53.56
C ASP A 7 29.98 -21.97 53.04
N THR A 8 29.11 -21.54 53.94
CA THR A 8 27.85 -20.87 53.58
C THR A 8 28.10 -19.51 52.92
N GLU A 9 29.11 -18.77 53.37
CA GLU A 9 29.48 -17.48 52.79
C GLU A 9 30.12 -17.61 51.40
N LEU A 10 30.97 -18.62 51.20
CA LEU A 10 31.59 -18.93 49.91
C LEU A 10 30.56 -19.36 48.86
N LEU A 11 29.53 -20.12 49.27
CA LEU A 11 28.41 -20.49 48.41
C LEU A 11 27.55 -19.27 48.04
N LYS A 12 27.32 -18.35 48.98
CA LYS A 12 26.57 -17.10 48.76
C LYS A 12 27.32 -16.13 47.84
N ARG A 13 28.66 -16.07 47.93
CA ARG A 13 29.53 -15.29 47.02
C ARG A 13 29.58 -15.86 45.60
N ARG A 14 29.54 -17.19 45.42
CA ARG A 14 29.56 -17.83 44.08
C ARG A 14 28.21 -17.81 43.36
N SER A 15 27.08 -17.63 44.05
CA SER A 15 25.74 -17.70 43.44
C SER A 15 25.30 -16.44 42.71
N GLY A 16 25.80 -15.26 43.10
CA GLY A 16 25.38 -13.96 42.55
C GLY A 16 25.68 -13.77 41.06
N GLY A 17 26.82 -14.28 40.58
CA GLY A 17 27.19 -14.23 39.15
C GLY A 17 26.41 -15.23 38.28
N ARG A 18 26.19 -16.44 38.80
CA ARG A 18 25.44 -17.50 38.09
C ARG A 18 23.95 -17.18 37.98
N SER A 19 23.36 -16.60 39.04
CA SER A 19 21.96 -16.16 39.02
C SER A 19 21.72 -15.04 38.00
N ARG A 20 22.65 -14.07 37.90
CA ARG A 20 22.60 -13.03 36.86
C ARG A 20 22.68 -13.60 35.44
N ILE A 21 23.59 -14.56 35.21
CA ILE A 21 23.71 -15.22 33.89
C ILE A 21 22.42 -15.99 33.56
N LEU A 22 21.85 -16.74 34.50
CA LEU A 22 20.60 -17.48 34.28
C LEU A 22 19.41 -16.57 34.00
N ILE A 23 19.31 -15.42 34.69
CA ILE A 23 18.26 -14.42 34.42
C ILE A 23 18.42 -13.85 33.01
N VAL A 24 19.64 -13.49 32.60
CA VAL A 24 19.89 -12.98 31.24
C VAL A 24 19.55 -14.01 30.17
N VAL A 25 19.92 -15.28 30.37
CA VAL A 25 19.58 -16.38 29.45
C VAL A 25 18.06 -16.59 29.38
N ALA A 26 17.35 -16.56 30.51
CA ALA A 26 15.90 -16.69 30.54
C ALA A 26 15.20 -15.53 29.80
N VAL A 27 15.67 -14.29 29.98
CA VAL A 27 15.14 -13.12 29.28
C VAL A 27 15.37 -13.22 27.78
N ILE A 28 16.56 -13.64 27.34
CA ILE A 28 16.86 -13.85 25.92
C ILE A 28 15.98 -14.98 25.35
N ALA A 29 15.81 -16.09 26.08
CA ALA A 29 14.97 -17.20 25.64
C ALA A 29 13.50 -16.76 25.47
N VAL A 30 12.96 -15.99 26.42
CA VAL A 30 11.61 -15.43 26.31
C VAL A 30 11.50 -14.46 25.12
N ALA A 31 12.48 -13.58 24.93
CA ALA A 31 12.49 -12.66 23.80
C ALA A 31 12.53 -13.39 22.45
N VAL A 32 13.34 -14.45 22.32
CA VAL A 32 13.41 -15.28 21.12
C VAL A 32 12.08 -16.00 20.86
N VAL A 33 11.44 -16.55 21.89
CA VAL A 33 10.12 -17.19 21.76
C VAL A 33 9.06 -16.17 21.32
N LEU A 34 9.05 -14.96 21.89
CA LEU A 34 8.11 -13.91 21.51
C LEU A 34 8.30 -13.45 20.07
N ILE A 35 9.55 -13.31 19.61
CA ILE A 35 9.86 -12.97 18.22
C ILE A 35 9.41 -14.11 17.29
N ALA A 36 9.68 -15.38 17.64
CA ALA A 36 9.26 -16.52 16.83
C ALA A 36 7.73 -16.62 16.71
N VAL A 37 7.00 -16.40 17.81
CA VAL A 37 5.53 -16.31 17.78
C VAL A 37 5.07 -15.12 16.93
N GLY A 38 5.70 -13.96 17.04
CA GLY A 38 5.39 -12.78 16.23
C GLY A 38 5.61 -12.99 14.72
N VAL A 39 6.67 -13.71 14.35
CA VAL A 39 6.94 -14.09 12.95
C VAL A 39 5.88 -15.07 12.44
N LEU A 40 5.55 -16.12 13.21
CA LEU A 40 4.51 -17.09 12.82
C LEU A 40 3.11 -16.46 12.78
N ALA A 41 2.84 -15.46 13.61
CA ALA A 41 1.61 -14.69 13.61
C ALA A 41 1.57 -13.60 12.50
N GLY A 42 2.64 -13.46 11.71
CA GLY A 42 2.69 -12.52 10.58
C GLY A 42 2.81 -11.05 10.99
N TRP A 43 3.25 -10.73 12.21
CA TRP A 43 3.42 -9.34 12.68
C TRP A 43 4.40 -8.53 11.83
N PHE A 44 5.29 -9.20 11.11
CA PHE A 44 6.26 -8.58 10.20
C PHE A 44 5.87 -8.71 8.72
N SER A 45 4.65 -9.18 8.44
CA SER A 45 4.15 -9.27 7.06
C SER A 45 3.75 -7.88 6.56
N GLN A 46 4.33 -7.44 5.45
CA GLN A 46 3.84 -6.26 4.73
C GLN A 46 2.46 -6.57 4.15
N GLN A 47 1.45 -5.82 4.57
CA GLN A 47 0.13 -5.93 3.98
C GLN A 47 0.14 -5.30 2.58
N PRO A 48 -0.47 -5.94 1.58
CA PRO A 48 -0.62 -5.34 0.27
C PRO A 48 -1.35 -4.00 0.37
N THR A 49 -0.75 -2.94 -0.17
CA THR A 49 -1.38 -1.62 -0.29
C THR A 49 -2.19 -1.58 -1.57
N THR A 50 -3.48 -1.28 -1.46
CA THR A 50 -4.34 -1.05 -2.63
C THR A 50 -4.49 0.45 -2.86
N ILE A 51 -4.19 0.89 -4.08
CA ILE A 51 -4.40 2.26 -4.53
C ILE A 51 -5.65 2.26 -5.41
N LEU A 52 -6.67 3.01 -4.99
CA LEU A 52 -7.94 3.15 -5.67
C LEU A 52 -7.93 4.38 -6.56
N GLY A 53 -8.28 4.20 -7.83
CA GLY A 53 -8.44 5.27 -8.79
C GLY A 53 -9.75 5.17 -9.55
N ALA A 54 -10.27 6.32 -10.00
CA ALA A 54 -11.43 6.38 -10.88
C ALA A 54 -11.37 7.60 -11.80
N GLY A 55 -12.08 7.56 -12.93
CA GLY A 55 -12.27 8.76 -13.75
C GLY A 55 -12.33 8.48 -15.24
N ALA A 56 -11.66 9.35 -16.01
CA ALA A 56 -11.67 9.38 -17.47
C ALA A 56 -11.52 7.99 -18.12
N THR A 57 -12.37 7.70 -19.11
CA THR A 57 -12.28 6.47 -19.90
C THR A 57 -11.19 6.53 -20.96
N PHE A 58 -10.77 7.73 -21.36
CA PHE A 58 -9.71 7.94 -22.34
C PHE A 58 -8.35 7.34 -21.91
N PRO A 59 -7.80 7.63 -20.71
CA PRO A 59 -6.55 7.03 -20.25
C PRO A 59 -6.72 5.61 -19.67
N TYR A 60 -7.94 5.09 -19.55
CA TYR A 60 -8.21 3.78 -18.94
C TYR A 60 -7.32 2.65 -19.49
N PRO A 61 -7.16 2.48 -20.83
CA PRO A 61 -6.30 1.41 -21.35
C PRO A 61 -4.83 1.56 -20.93
N LEU A 62 -4.33 2.79 -20.81
CA LEU A 62 -2.96 3.09 -20.37
C LEU A 62 -2.77 2.77 -18.89
N ILE A 63 -3.66 3.27 -18.04
CA ILE A 63 -3.62 3.04 -16.58
C ILE A 63 -3.76 1.55 -16.28
N ALA A 64 -4.64 0.83 -16.98
CA ALA A 64 -4.79 -0.62 -16.83
C ALA A 64 -3.49 -1.36 -17.17
N LYS A 65 -2.78 -0.93 -18.21
CA LYS A 65 -1.48 -1.50 -18.57
C LYS A 65 -0.42 -1.19 -17.51
N TRP A 66 -0.35 0.04 -17.02
CA TRP A 66 0.56 0.42 -15.95
C TRP A 66 0.30 -0.35 -14.66
N ALA A 67 -0.96 -0.47 -14.24
CA ALA A 67 -1.35 -1.28 -13.08
C ALA A 67 -0.88 -2.73 -13.23
N ASN A 68 -1.08 -3.35 -14.40
CA ASN A 68 -0.63 -4.71 -14.66
C ASN A 68 0.90 -4.86 -14.57
N VAL A 69 1.66 -3.93 -15.15
CA VAL A 69 3.13 -3.95 -15.11
C VAL A 69 3.64 -3.67 -13.69
N TYR A 70 3.06 -2.69 -13.01
CA TYR A 70 3.48 -2.28 -11.67
C TYR A 70 3.22 -3.36 -10.63
N ASN A 71 2.06 -4.02 -10.68
CA ASN A 71 1.76 -5.17 -9.82
C ASN A 71 2.74 -6.35 -10.02
N SER A 72 3.38 -6.43 -11.19
CA SER A 72 4.43 -7.43 -11.46
C SER A 72 5.82 -6.99 -10.97
N THR A 73 6.01 -5.68 -10.76
CA THR A 73 7.26 -5.09 -10.27
C THR A 73 7.29 -5.05 -8.74
N ASP A 74 6.14 -4.75 -8.12
CA ASP A 74 5.95 -4.77 -6.68
C ASP A 74 4.67 -5.54 -6.32
N ALA A 75 4.84 -6.75 -5.79
CA ALA A 75 3.74 -7.62 -5.41
C ALA A 75 2.91 -7.09 -4.22
N ASN A 76 3.46 -6.12 -3.47
CA ASN A 76 2.80 -5.52 -2.32
C ASN A 76 1.94 -4.32 -2.70
N VAL A 77 1.94 -3.88 -3.96
CA VAL A 77 1.08 -2.79 -4.42
C VAL A 77 0.07 -3.30 -5.44
N ARG A 78 -1.20 -2.91 -5.26
CA ARG A 78 -2.27 -3.19 -6.22
C ARG A 78 -2.92 -1.88 -6.64
N VAL A 79 -2.82 -1.54 -7.91
CA VAL A 79 -3.57 -0.40 -8.48
C VAL A 79 -4.91 -0.90 -9.03
N ASN A 80 -6.02 -0.35 -8.53
CA ASN A 80 -7.37 -0.64 -9.03
C ASN A 80 -7.98 0.64 -9.59
N TYR A 81 -8.25 0.66 -10.90
CA TYR A 81 -8.74 1.85 -11.60
C TYR A 81 -10.09 1.57 -12.28
N GLN A 82 -11.04 2.50 -12.13
CA GLN A 82 -12.39 2.41 -12.71
C GLN A 82 -12.64 3.53 -13.76
N GLY A 83 -12.83 3.14 -15.02
CA GLY A 83 -13.15 4.06 -16.11
C GLY A 83 -14.63 4.46 -16.11
N ILE A 84 -15.00 5.46 -15.33
CA ILE A 84 -16.38 5.93 -15.12
C ILE A 84 -16.67 7.31 -15.74
N GLY A 85 -15.69 7.89 -16.43
CA GLY A 85 -15.72 9.25 -16.98
C GLY A 85 -15.13 10.29 -16.02
N SER A 86 -14.59 11.37 -16.58
CA SER A 86 -13.86 12.43 -15.86
C SER A 86 -14.66 13.05 -14.71
N GLY A 87 -15.94 13.35 -14.93
CA GLY A 87 -16.81 13.92 -13.89
C GLY A 87 -17.05 12.97 -12.71
N GLY A 88 -17.14 11.66 -12.97
CA GLY A 88 -17.21 10.65 -11.91
C GLY A 88 -15.93 10.61 -11.08
N GLY A 89 -14.77 10.68 -11.73
CA GLY A 89 -13.47 10.77 -11.06
C GLY A 89 -13.35 12.00 -10.17
N ILE A 90 -13.66 13.19 -10.70
CA ILE A 90 -13.66 14.47 -9.95
C ILE A 90 -14.57 14.38 -8.72
N THR A 91 -15.77 13.81 -8.88
CA THR A 91 -16.72 13.62 -7.78
C THR A 91 -16.14 12.73 -6.68
N GLN A 92 -15.58 11.57 -7.06
CA GLN A 92 -15.05 10.59 -6.12
C GLN A 92 -13.80 11.09 -5.39
N ILE A 93 -12.85 11.75 -6.07
CA ILE A 93 -11.64 12.28 -5.42
C ILE A 93 -11.99 13.45 -4.48
N THR A 94 -12.96 14.28 -4.84
CA THR A 94 -13.45 15.37 -3.96
C THR A 94 -14.12 14.79 -2.72
N ALA A 95 -14.89 13.71 -2.88
CA ALA A 95 -15.50 12.96 -1.78
C ALA A 95 -14.50 12.07 -1.01
N LYS A 96 -13.23 12.01 -1.44
CA LYS A 96 -12.15 11.18 -0.86
C LYS A 96 -12.49 9.69 -0.81
N THR A 97 -13.23 9.19 -1.80
CA THR A 97 -13.56 7.76 -1.92
C THR A 97 -12.52 6.98 -2.74
N VAL A 98 -11.61 7.69 -3.41
CA VAL A 98 -10.49 7.16 -4.18
C VAL A 98 -9.22 7.94 -3.82
N ASP A 99 -8.06 7.33 -4.05
CA ASP A 99 -6.75 7.93 -3.76
C ASP A 99 -6.30 8.89 -4.86
N PHE A 100 -6.70 8.62 -6.12
CA PHE A 100 -6.45 9.50 -7.25
C PHE A 100 -7.61 9.49 -8.24
N ALA A 101 -7.69 10.52 -9.08
CA ALA A 101 -8.62 10.55 -10.20
C ALA A 101 -7.95 11.03 -11.48
N ALA A 102 -8.36 10.45 -12.61
CA ALA A 102 -7.94 10.92 -13.93
C ALA A 102 -9.07 11.74 -14.57
N SER A 103 -8.70 12.81 -15.27
CA SER A 103 -9.64 13.68 -15.96
C SER A 103 -9.00 14.24 -17.24
N ASP A 104 -9.75 14.17 -18.34
CA ASP A 104 -9.36 14.80 -19.61
C ASP A 104 -9.55 16.32 -19.60
N ALA A 105 -10.23 16.85 -18.58
CA ALA A 105 -10.44 18.27 -18.37
C ALA A 105 -9.83 18.74 -17.04
N PRO A 106 -9.22 19.93 -16.98
CA PRO A 106 -8.83 20.52 -15.71
C PRO A 106 -10.06 20.80 -14.83
N LEU A 107 -9.86 20.85 -13.49
CA LEU A 107 -10.93 21.20 -12.56
C LEU A 107 -11.44 22.61 -12.86
N LYS A 108 -12.76 22.76 -12.83
CA LYS A 108 -13.40 24.08 -12.82
C LYS A 108 -13.05 24.81 -11.53
N ALA A 109 -13.22 26.13 -11.52
CA ALA A 109 -12.97 26.95 -10.34
C ALA A 109 -13.78 26.48 -9.11
N SER A 110 -15.05 26.11 -9.30
CA SER A 110 -15.91 25.58 -8.23
C SER A 110 -15.45 24.21 -7.71
N GLU A 111 -15.04 23.31 -8.60
CA GLU A 111 -14.56 21.98 -8.24
C GLU A 111 -13.22 22.07 -7.48
N ARG A 112 -12.32 22.95 -7.93
CA ARG A 112 -11.06 23.23 -7.23
C ARG A 112 -11.27 23.85 -5.85
N ALA A 113 -12.27 24.73 -5.70
CA ALA A 113 -12.64 25.26 -4.38
C ALA A 113 -13.20 24.17 -3.46
N ALA A 114 -13.94 23.19 -4.01
CA ALA A 114 -14.49 22.06 -3.27
C ALA A 114 -13.44 20.99 -2.91
N ALA A 115 -12.32 20.94 -3.62
CA ALA A 115 -11.22 19.99 -3.39
C ALA A 115 -9.91 20.71 -2.99
N PRO A 116 -9.87 21.41 -1.82
CA PRO A 116 -8.68 22.14 -1.41
C PRO A 116 -7.50 21.18 -1.18
N GLY A 117 -6.34 21.54 -1.73
CA GLY A 117 -5.12 20.73 -1.63
C GLY A 117 -4.99 19.63 -2.69
N LEU A 118 -5.98 19.44 -3.58
CA LEU A 118 -5.86 18.50 -4.69
C LEU A 118 -4.87 19.02 -5.74
N LEU A 119 -3.89 18.18 -6.09
CA LEU A 119 -2.88 18.49 -7.09
C LEU A 119 -3.28 17.95 -8.47
N HIS A 120 -3.02 18.75 -9.50
CA HIS A 120 -3.08 18.29 -10.89
C HIS A 120 -1.69 17.87 -11.36
N VAL A 121 -1.56 16.63 -11.79
CA VAL A 121 -0.33 16.10 -12.39
C VAL A 121 -0.65 15.66 -13.81
N PRO A 122 -0.03 16.26 -14.85
CA PRO A 122 -0.16 15.78 -16.21
C PRO A 122 0.39 14.35 -16.33
N GLU A 123 -0.45 13.42 -16.78
CA GLU A 123 -0.09 12.00 -16.90
C GLU A 123 0.39 11.64 -18.30
N THR A 124 -0.37 12.04 -19.32
CA THR A 124 -0.13 11.68 -20.72
C THR A 124 -0.80 12.69 -21.67
N ILE A 125 -0.49 12.58 -22.97
CA ILE A 125 -1.14 13.32 -24.05
C ILE A 125 -1.57 12.33 -25.14
N GLY A 126 -2.71 12.59 -25.76
CA GLY A 126 -3.17 11.83 -26.92
C GLY A 126 -4.14 12.62 -27.78
N SER A 127 -4.54 12.04 -28.91
CA SER A 127 -5.42 12.67 -29.89
C SER A 127 -6.81 12.05 -29.84
N VAL A 128 -7.84 12.88 -30.02
CA VAL A 128 -9.23 12.44 -30.24
C VAL A 128 -9.55 12.62 -31.72
N THR A 129 -10.14 11.61 -32.34
CA THR A 129 -10.56 11.64 -33.75
C THR A 129 -12.04 11.27 -33.87
N ALA A 130 -12.70 11.80 -34.90
CA ALA A 130 -14.03 11.34 -35.27
C ALA A 130 -13.93 9.96 -35.94
N ALA A 131 -14.74 9.01 -35.45
CA ALA A 131 -14.98 7.74 -36.12
C ALA A 131 -16.42 7.76 -36.67
N TYR A 132 -16.60 7.34 -37.91
CA TYR A 132 -17.88 7.28 -38.58
C TYR A 132 -17.98 5.99 -39.37
N ASN A 133 -19.19 5.43 -39.44
CA ASN A 133 -19.49 4.28 -40.29
C ASN A 133 -20.01 4.81 -41.63
N VAL A 134 -19.30 4.53 -42.72
CA VAL A 134 -19.76 4.88 -44.06
C VAL A 134 -20.59 3.72 -44.59
N LEU A 135 -21.78 4.02 -45.09
CA LEU A 135 -22.64 3.03 -45.70
C LEU A 135 -22.58 3.16 -47.22
N ASP A 136 -22.66 2.03 -47.92
CA ASP A 136 -22.91 1.99 -49.35
C ASP A 136 -24.35 2.41 -49.66
N THR A 137 -24.69 2.45 -50.96
CA THR A 137 -26.04 2.78 -51.43
C THR A 137 -27.11 1.76 -51.00
N ASN A 138 -26.71 0.58 -50.51
CA ASN A 138 -27.59 -0.48 -50.02
C ASN A 138 -27.69 -0.50 -48.48
N GLY A 139 -27.02 0.43 -47.79
CA GLY A 139 -27.02 0.54 -46.33
C GLY A 139 -26.05 -0.41 -45.62
N GLN A 140 -25.10 -1.02 -46.33
CA GLN A 140 -24.06 -1.89 -45.76
C GLN A 140 -22.80 -1.09 -45.46
N ALA A 141 -22.09 -1.42 -44.37
CA ALA A 141 -20.82 -0.78 -44.04
C ALA A 141 -19.77 -1.06 -45.13
N ILE A 142 -19.03 -0.03 -45.54
CA ILE A 142 -17.88 -0.14 -46.47
C ILE A 142 -16.54 -0.03 -45.77
#